data_AF-A0A5N9GAX2-F1
#
_entry.id   AF-A0A5N9GAX2-F1
#
_cell.length_a   1.000
_cell.length_b   1.000
_cell.length_c   1.000
_cell.angle_alpha   90.00
_cell.angle_beta   90.00
_cell.angle_gamma   90.00
#
_symmetry.space_group_name_H-M   'P 1'
#
loop_
_entity.id
_entity.type
_entity.pdbx_description
1 polymer ?
#
loop_
_entity_poly.entity_id
_entity_poly.type
_entity_poly.pdbx_seq_one_letter_code
_entity_poly.pdbx_strand_id
1 'polypeptide(L)'
;MAFTVATVVHAYRTKQSHGRYMNIPFDFRFPTPSRIRKRLWNPEDKRIFTPSVFGVGWSVNVHKVATRVGLIEDLEHKEAR
;
A
#
# COMPACT_ATOMS: atom_id res chain seq x y z
N MET A 1 -10.51 -0.40 14.54
CA MET A 1 -11.09 -1.70 14.10
C MET A 1 -12.54 -1.62 13.64
N ALA A 2 -13.43 -0.80 14.24
CA ALA A 2 -14.83 -0.69 13.81
C ALA A 2 -15.02 -0.26 12.33
N PHE A 3 -14.17 0.62 11.82
CA PHE A 3 -14.26 1.14 10.44
C PHE A 3 -13.94 0.09 9.36
N THR A 4 -13.13 -0.93 9.67
CA THR A 4 -12.83 -2.01 8.73
C THR A 4 -14.07 -2.82 8.42
N VAL A 5 -14.81 -3.20 9.47
CA VAL A 5 -16.06 -3.97 9.34
C VAL A 5 -17.11 -3.16 8.58
N ALA A 6 -17.28 -1.87 8.91
CA ALA A 6 -18.21 -0.98 8.20
C ALA A 6 -17.86 -0.85 6.70
N THR A 7 -16.58 -0.74 6.37
CA THR A 7 -16.11 -0.67 4.98
C THR A 7 -16.37 -1.96 4.22
N VAL A 8 -16.11 -3.12 4.84
CA VAL A 8 -16.41 -4.45 4.26
C VAL A 8 -17.91 -4.61 4.02
N VAL A 9 -18.74 -4.29 5.02
CA VAL A 9 -20.21 -4.38 4.93
C VAL A 9 -20.75 -3.44 3.84
N HIS A 10 -20.22 -2.22 3.77
CA HIS A 10 -20.60 -1.26 2.73
C HIS A 10 -20.22 -1.77 1.33
N ALA A 11 -18.99 -2.24 1.14
CA ALA A 11 -18.53 -2.80 -0.14
C ALA A 11 -19.36 -4.02 -0.58
N TYR A 12 -19.76 -4.88 0.36
CA TYR A 12 -20.62 -6.02 0.09
C TYR A 12 -22.05 -5.59 -0.32
N ARG A 13 -22.63 -4.59 0.36
CA ARG A 13 -23.96 -4.04 0.02
C ARG A 13 -23.99 -3.33 -1.33
N THR A 14 -22.94 -2.61 -1.70
CA THR A 14 -22.86 -1.86 -2.96
C THR A 14 -22.32 -2.67 -4.13
N LYS A 15 -21.93 -3.94 -3.91
CA LYS A 15 -21.24 -4.82 -4.88
C LYS A 15 -19.98 -4.18 -5.50
N GLN A 16 -19.31 -3.31 -4.76
CA GLN A 16 -18.07 -2.67 -5.23
C GLN A 16 -16.87 -3.53 -4.83
N SER A 17 -16.05 -3.89 -5.82
CA SER A 17 -14.80 -4.65 -5.59
C SER A 17 -13.63 -3.75 -5.20
N HIS A 18 -13.73 -2.44 -5.41
CA HIS A 18 -12.71 -1.46 -5.05
C HIS A 18 -13.34 -0.08 -4.83
N GLY A 19 -12.72 0.75 -4.00
CA GLY A 19 -13.22 2.09 -3.74
C GLY A 19 -12.51 2.78 -2.59
N ARG A 20 -13.13 3.84 -2.08
CA ARG A 20 -12.68 4.56 -0.90
C ARG A 20 -13.89 4.88 -0.04
N TYR A 21 -13.89 4.46 1.23
CA TYR A 21 -14.95 4.73 2.18
C TYR A 21 -14.39 5.58 3.32
N MET A 22 -14.93 6.78 3.55
CA MET A 22 -14.44 7.71 4.58
C MET A 22 -12.89 7.86 4.57
N ASN A 23 -12.32 8.07 3.38
CA ASN A 23 -10.86 8.17 3.15
C ASN A 23 -10.05 6.87 3.32
N ILE A 24 -10.67 5.76 3.71
CA ILE A 24 -10.05 4.43 3.81
C ILE A 24 -10.14 3.75 2.43
N PRO A 25 -9.01 3.48 1.75
CA PRO A 25 -9.01 2.72 0.51
C PRO A 25 -9.37 1.27 0.76
N PHE A 26 -10.12 0.64 -0.14
CA PHE A 26 -10.30 -0.81 -0.14
C PHE A 26 -10.21 -1.37 -1.56
N ASP A 27 -9.63 -2.55 -1.69
CA ASP A 27 -9.51 -3.27 -2.95
C ASP A 27 -9.55 -4.78 -2.69
N PHE A 28 -10.63 -5.44 -3.08
CA PHE A 28 -10.81 -6.88 -2.94
C PHE A 28 -10.50 -7.65 -4.22
N ARG A 29 -9.92 -6.99 -5.23
CA ARG A 29 -9.49 -7.66 -6.45
C ARG A 29 -8.24 -8.47 -6.14
N PHE A 30 -8.18 -9.70 -6.65
CA PHE A 30 -7.01 -10.55 -6.49
C PHE A 30 -5.75 -9.79 -6.96
N PRO A 31 -4.74 -9.66 -6.09
CA PRO A 31 -3.58 -8.86 -6.42
C PRO A 31 -2.73 -9.61 -7.44
N THR A 32 -2.30 -8.91 -8.49
CA THR A 32 -1.31 -9.47 -9.42
C THR A 32 0.11 -9.20 -8.89
N PRO A 33 1.09 -10.08 -9.16
CA PRO A 33 2.48 -9.86 -8.75
C PRO A 33 3.03 -8.50 -9.21
N SER A 34 2.65 -8.07 -10.42
CA SER A 34 3.00 -6.76 -10.97
C SER A 34 2.41 -5.59 -10.16
N ARG A 35 1.19 -5.72 -9.62
CA ARG A 35 0.57 -4.70 -8.75
C ARG A 35 1.20 -4.68 -7.37
N ILE A 36 1.53 -5.85 -6.81
CA ILE A 36 2.20 -5.98 -5.52
C ILE A 36 3.53 -5.23 -5.58
N ARG A 37 4.37 -5.51 -6.59
CA ARG A 37 5.64 -4.81 -6.77
C ARG A 37 5.45 -3.30 -6.94
N LYS A 38 4.50 -2.88 -7.79
CA LYS A 38 4.21 -1.44 -8.02
C LYS A 38 3.67 -0.68 -6.81
N ARG A 39 3.20 -1.33 -5.74
CA ARG A 39 2.66 -0.65 -4.55
C ARG A 39 3.52 -0.82 -3.31
N LEU A 40 4.18 -1.96 -3.16
CA LEU A 40 5.13 -2.21 -2.06
C LEU A 40 6.53 -1.68 -2.39
N TRP A 41 6.92 -1.69 -3.66
CA TRP A 41 8.27 -1.33 -4.12
C TRP A 41 8.21 -0.39 -5.32
N ASN A 42 7.84 0.87 -5.07
CA ASN A 42 7.77 1.89 -6.12
C ASN A 42 8.73 3.05 -5.82
N PRO A 43 9.90 3.11 -6.47
CA PRO A 43 10.84 4.21 -6.29
C PRO A 43 10.29 5.55 -6.81
N GLU A 44 9.37 5.51 -7.79
CA GLU A 44 8.79 6.71 -8.42
C GLU A 44 7.69 7.36 -7.57
N ASP A 45 7.01 6.58 -6.71
CA ASP A 45 5.93 7.09 -5.87
C ASP A 45 6.49 7.72 -4.58
N LYS A 46 6.29 9.03 -4.45
CA LYS A 46 6.76 9.82 -3.31
C LYS A 46 5.96 9.56 -2.02
N ARG A 47 4.85 8.82 -2.07
CA ARG A 47 3.96 8.56 -0.93
C ARG A 47 4.45 7.37 -0.09
N ILE A 48 4.48 7.54 1.22
CA ILE A 48 4.78 6.44 2.18
C ILE A 48 3.58 5.49 2.28
N PHE A 49 2.38 6.06 2.40
CA PHE A 49 1.13 5.31 2.45
C PHE A 49 0.52 5.24 1.05
N THR A 50 0.45 4.03 0.50
CA THR A 50 -0.21 3.75 -0.77
C THR A 50 -1.57 3.09 -0.49
N PRO A 51 -2.55 3.17 -1.40
CA PRO A 51 -3.81 2.43 -1.22
C PRO A 51 -3.53 0.92 -1.09
N SER A 52 -4.34 0.19 -0.29
CA SER A 52 -4.08 -1.24 -0.07
C SER A 52 -4.07 -2.06 -1.37
N VAL A 53 -3.06 -2.91 -1.54
CA VAL A 53 -2.97 -3.86 -2.66
C VAL A 53 -4.07 -4.91 -2.62
N PHE A 54 -4.49 -5.30 -1.41
CA PHE A 54 -5.57 -6.25 -1.17
C PHE A 54 -6.19 -6.02 0.22
N GLY A 55 -7.51 -6.05 0.31
CA GLY A 55 -8.28 -5.82 1.54
C GLY A 55 -8.57 -4.33 1.79
N VAL A 56 -8.68 -3.97 3.07
CA VAL A 56 -9.10 -2.63 3.52
C VAL A 56 -7.94 -1.92 4.20
N GLY A 57 -7.66 -0.68 3.79
CA GLY A 57 -6.69 0.20 4.41
C GLY A 57 -5.60 0.70 3.46
N TRP A 58 -4.44 0.99 4.04
CA TRP A 58 -3.26 1.47 3.34
C TRP A 58 -2.18 0.40 3.32
N SER A 59 -1.50 0.26 2.18
CA SER A 59 -0.22 -0.44 2.09
C SER A 59 0.92 0.55 2.32
N VAL A 60 2.10 0.02 2.62
CA VAL A 60 3.31 0.81 2.85
C VAL A 60 4.28 0.60 1.69
N ASN A 61 4.80 1.70 1.13
CA ASN A 61 5.88 1.65 0.15
C ASN A 61 7.21 1.44 0.88
N VAL A 62 7.68 0.19 0.91
CA VAL A 62 8.88 -0.24 1.64
C VAL A 62 10.13 0.47 1.12
N HIS A 63 10.22 0.68 -0.20
CA HIS A 63 11.34 1.42 -0.80
C HIS A 63 11.44 2.83 -0.21
N LYS A 64 10.31 3.55 -0.14
CA LYS A 64 10.33 4.92 0.38
C LYS A 64 10.58 4.98 1.87
N VAL A 65 10.06 4.01 2.63
CA VAL A 65 10.38 3.88 4.06
C VAL A 65 11.88 3.66 4.23
N ALA A 66 12.48 2.72 3.49
CA ALA A 66 13.90 2.43 3.54
C ALA A 66 14.77 3.64 3.14
N THR A 67 14.37 4.42 2.12
CA THR A 67 15.02 5.71 1.82
C THR A 67 14.87 6.70 2.97
N ARG A 68 13.67 6.82 3.57
CA ARG A 68 13.39 7.81 4.61
C ARG A 68 14.18 7.54 5.90
N VAL A 69 14.44 6.27 6.22
CA VAL A 69 15.22 5.84 7.38
C VAL A 69 16.72 5.69 7.09
N GLY A 70 17.18 6.08 5.89
CA GLY A 70 18.61 6.04 5.50
C GLY A 70 19.15 4.64 5.18
N LEU A 71 18.30 3.60 5.16
CA LEU A 71 18.71 2.21 4.92
C LEU A 71 19.20 1.95 3.50
N ILE A 72 18.74 2.73 2.51
CA ILE A 72 19.21 2.63 1.11
C ILE A 72 20.52 3.42 0.92
N GLU A 73 20.67 4.59 1.56
CA GLU A 73 21.93 5.35 1.51
C GLU A 73 23.08 4.60 2.22
N ASP A 74 22.78 3.88 3.31
CA ASP A 74 23.76 3.05 4.02
C ASP A 74 24.28 1.87 3.17
N LEU A 75 23.45 1.33 2.27
CA LEU A 75 23.85 0.25 1.36
C LEU A 75 24.78 0.73 0.25
N GLU A 76 24.50 1.89 -0.37
CA GLU A 76 25.43 2.49 -1.35
C GLU A 76 26.76 2.89 -0.69
N HIS A 77 26.73 3.38 0.56
CA HIS A 77 27.95 3.67 1.30
C HIS A 77 28.72 2.43 1.78
N LYS A 78 28.04 1.30 2.02
CA LYS A 78 28.68 0.03 2.38
C LYS A 78 29.27 -0.74 1.19
N GLU A 79 28.64 -0.68 0.02
CA GLU A 79 29.20 -1.33 -1.18
C GLU A 79 30.40 -0.59 -1.76
N ALA A 80 30.52 0.72 -1.50
CA ALA A 80 31.66 1.53 -1.92
C ALA A 80 32.92 1.40 -1.02
N ARG A 81 32.93 0.48 -0.05
CA ARG A 81 34.01 0.32 0.94
C ARG A 81 34.64 -1.07 0.93
#